data_AF-A0A350H8U5-F1
#
_entry.id   AF-A0A350H8U5-F1
#
_cell.length_a   1.000
_cell.length_b   1.000
_cell.length_c   1.000
_cell.angle_alpha   90.00
_cell.angle_beta   90.00
_cell.angle_gamma   90.00
#
_symmetry.space_group_name_H-M   'P 1'
#
loop_
_entity.id
_entity.type
_entity.pdbx_description
1 polymer ?
#
loop_
_entity_poly.entity_id
_entity_poly.type
_entity_poly.pdbx_seq_one_letter_code
_entity_poly.pdbx_strand_id
1 'polypeptide(L)'
;MNSIKFVIGLNSKKEYNKGHFGDSSTFRVYESSLKSAPRLIEEITNEDKDFDKGHDSSEKLSAVKLAVKSANVAIAYTKSPNFKKMAAESKIQPIVIKRENESEVVDVVAANLRMIIALSAKRNSGVREKAIPKL
;
A
#
# COMPACT_ATOMS: atom_id res chain seq x y z
N MET A 1 -13.47 -6.59 12.10
CA MET A 1 -13.06 -5.62 11.07
C MET A 1 -13.76 -6.03 9.78
N ASN A 2 -14.60 -5.17 9.19
CA ASN A 2 -15.47 -5.56 8.05
C ASN A 2 -15.12 -4.81 6.75
N SER A 3 -14.16 -3.88 6.83
CA SER A 3 -13.58 -3.13 5.73
C SER A 3 -12.07 -3.00 5.93
N ILE A 4 -11.37 -2.67 4.86
CA ILE A 4 -9.95 -2.31 4.86
C ILE A 4 -9.75 -1.01 4.09
N LYS A 5 -8.72 -0.28 4.50
CA LYS A 5 -8.07 0.72 3.66
C LYS A 5 -6.82 0.11 3.04
N PHE A 6 -6.68 0.18 1.73
CA PHE A 6 -5.50 -0.30 1.04
C PHE A 6 -4.89 0.80 0.17
N VAL A 7 -3.57 0.85 0.12
CA VAL A 7 -2.83 1.83 -0.67
C VAL A 7 -2.16 1.19 -1.87
N ILE A 8 -2.32 1.82 -3.04
CA ILE A 8 -1.65 1.49 -4.30
C ILE A 8 -0.68 2.62 -4.63
N GLY A 9 0.54 2.26 -5.02
CA GLY A 9 1.51 3.19 -5.57
C GLY A 9 1.40 3.30 -7.09
N LEU A 10 1.40 4.52 -7.61
CA LEU A 10 1.37 4.83 -9.03
C LEU A 10 2.68 5.50 -9.50
N ASN A 11 3.03 5.29 -10.77
CA ASN A 11 4.15 5.97 -11.42
C ASN A 11 3.77 7.39 -11.89
N SER A 12 4.72 8.13 -12.45
CA SER A 12 4.52 9.52 -12.92
C SER A 12 3.45 9.67 -14.01
N LYS A 13 3.08 8.59 -14.69
CA LYS A 13 2.01 8.54 -15.70
C LYS A 13 0.65 8.17 -15.09
N LYS A 14 0.54 8.11 -13.76
CA LYS A 14 -0.64 7.61 -13.02
C LYS A 14 -1.01 6.16 -13.34
N GLU A 15 -0.03 5.35 -13.74
CA GLU A 15 -0.21 3.92 -13.97
C GLU A 15 0.24 3.13 -12.73
N TYR A 16 -0.21 1.89 -12.60
CA TYR A 16 0.21 1.04 -11.50
C TYR A 16 1.74 0.88 -11.47
N ASN A 17 2.36 1.20 -10.34
CA ASN A 17 3.81 1.21 -10.24
C ASN A 17 4.36 -0.23 -10.18
N LYS A 18 4.97 -0.66 -11.29
CA LYS A 18 5.65 -1.95 -11.40
C LYS A 18 7.05 -1.98 -10.76
N GLY A 19 7.55 -0.83 -10.29
CA GLY A 19 8.82 -0.68 -9.60
C GLY A 19 8.74 -0.97 -8.09
N HIS A 20 9.56 -0.28 -7.29
CA HIS A 20 9.44 -0.33 -5.84
C HIS A 20 8.31 0.58 -5.36
N PHE A 21 7.54 0.12 -4.38
CA PHE A 21 6.44 0.87 -3.78
C PHE A 21 6.84 2.28 -3.30
N GLY A 22 8.00 2.42 -2.66
CA GLY A 22 8.51 3.70 -2.17
C GLY A 22 8.82 4.70 -3.27
N ASP A 23 9.06 4.21 -4.49
CA ASP A 23 9.38 5.03 -5.67
C ASP A 23 8.10 5.37 -6.46
N SER A 24 6.93 5.35 -5.83
CA SER A 24 5.69 5.80 -6.49
C SER A 24 5.66 7.34 -6.47
N SER A 25 5.19 7.98 -7.54
CA SER A 25 4.98 9.44 -7.55
C SER A 25 3.66 9.83 -6.89
N THR A 26 2.71 8.91 -6.84
CA THR A 26 1.38 9.14 -6.25
C THR A 26 0.96 7.87 -5.52
N PHE A 27 0.29 8.04 -4.40
CA PHE A 27 -0.34 6.96 -3.64
C PHE A 27 -1.85 7.17 -3.63
N ARG A 28 -2.60 6.14 -3.99
CA ARG A 28 -4.06 6.15 -3.89
C ARG A 28 -4.52 5.22 -2.79
N VAL A 29 -5.35 5.74 -1.90
CA VAL A 29 -5.94 4.97 -0.80
C VAL A 29 -7.38 4.67 -1.14
N TYR A 30 -7.70 3.38 -1.14
CA TYR A 30 -9.03 2.85 -1.38
C TYR A 30 -9.61 2.29 -0.09
N GLU A 31 -10.92 2.42 0.06
CA GLU A 31 -11.69 1.67 1.04
C GLU A 31 -12.44 0.54 0.35
N SER A 32 -12.38 -0.67 0.90
CA SER A 32 -13.16 -1.81 0.43
C SER A 32 -13.84 -2.52 1.59
N SER A 33 -15.11 -2.90 1.41
CA SER A 33 -15.93 -3.58 2.41
C SER A 33 -16.62 -4.80 1.81
N LEU A 34 -17.00 -5.76 2.66
CA LEU A 34 -17.72 -6.95 2.19
C LEU A 34 -19.11 -6.65 1.59
N LYS A 35 -19.60 -5.41 1.74
CA LYS A 35 -20.95 -4.98 1.35
C LYS A 35 -20.94 -3.99 0.19
N SER A 36 -19.78 -3.46 -0.21
CA SER A 36 -19.69 -2.38 -1.19
C SER A 36 -18.48 -2.55 -2.10
N ALA A 37 -18.59 -2.06 -3.33
CA ALA A 37 -17.45 -1.97 -4.22
C ALA A 37 -16.32 -1.11 -3.61
N PRO A 38 -15.05 -1.37 -3.97
CA PRO A 38 -13.94 -0.52 -3.56
C PRO A 38 -14.16 0.93 -4.03
N ARG A 39 -13.80 1.89 -3.17
CA ARG A 39 -13.92 3.32 -3.44
C ARG A 39 -12.60 4.02 -3.18
N LEU A 40 -12.16 4.87 -4.09
CA LEU A 40 -11.04 5.79 -3.84
C LEU A 40 -11.46 6.81 -2.78
N ILE A 41 -10.67 6.96 -1.72
CA ILE A 41 -10.94 7.87 -0.62
C ILE A 41 -9.88 8.96 -0.44
N GLU A 42 -8.66 8.74 -0.95
CA GLU A 42 -7.55 9.68 -0.80
C GLU A 42 -6.54 9.50 -1.96
N GLU A 43 -5.96 10.60 -2.43
CA GLU A 43 -4.81 10.62 -3.34
C GLU A 43 -3.72 11.49 -2.71
N ILE A 44 -2.50 10.95 -2.60
CA ILE A 44 -1.36 11.59 -1.93
C ILE A 44 -0.21 11.66 -2.92
N THR A 45 0.26 12.86 -3.24
CA THR A 45 1.44 13.06 -4.09
C THR A 45 2.72 12.80 -3.30
N ASN A 46 3.68 12.11 -3.92
CA ASN A 46 5.00 11.88 -3.36
C ASN A 46 5.94 13.01 -3.76
N GLU A 47 5.89 14.11 -3.00
CA GLU A 47 6.68 15.33 -3.23
C GLU A 47 8.20 15.12 -3.02
N ASP A 48 8.60 14.06 -2.32
CA ASP A 48 10.02 13.72 -2.07
C ASP A 48 10.78 13.31 -3.35
N LYS A 49 10.11 13.06 -4.48
CA LYS A 49 10.78 12.68 -5.73
C LYS A 49 11.41 13.86 -6.49
N ASP A 50 10.98 15.09 -6.23
CA ASP A 50 11.46 16.26 -6.95
C ASP A 50 12.60 17.02 -6.22
N PHE A 51 13.00 16.57 -5.02
CA PHE A 51 13.97 17.29 -4.19
C PHE A 51 15.35 16.64 -4.17
N ASP A 52 16.16 16.99 -5.17
CA ASP A 52 17.62 16.77 -5.20
C ASP A 52 18.39 17.87 -4.44
N LYS A 53 17.86 18.36 -3.31
CA LYS A 53 18.47 19.47 -2.55
C LYS A 53 18.37 19.29 -1.03
N GLY A 54 19.53 19.00 -0.43
CA GLY A 54 20.02 19.69 0.77
C GLY A 54 19.30 19.44 2.11
N HIS A 55 20.05 18.80 3.01
CA HIS A 55 20.08 18.99 4.47
C HIS A 55 18.77 19.06 5.28
N ASP A 56 18.66 18.04 6.15
CA ASP A 56 18.25 18.17 7.55
C ASP A 56 16.89 18.83 7.86
N SER A 57 15.83 18.01 7.89
CA SER A 57 14.71 18.28 8.81
C SER A 57 13.93 16.99 9.10
N SER A 58 13.58 16.80 10.37
CA SER A 58 12.62 15.81 10.88
C SER A 58 11.21 15.95 10.27
N GLU A 59 11.01 16.88 9.33
CA GLU A 59 9.77 17.13 8.58
C GLU A 59 9.66 16.28 7.30
N LYS A 60 10.67 15.42 7.02
CA LYS A 60 10.60 14.28 6.06
C LYS A 60 9.63 13.19 6.52
N LEU A 61 8.39 13.58 6.80
CA LEU A 61 7.21 12.75 6.91
C LEU A 61 6.85 12.29 5.49
N SER A 62 7.72 11.46 4.91
CA SER A 62 7.62 10.97 3.54
C SER A 62 6.17 10.63 3.17
N ALA A 63 5.72 11.00 1.98
CA ALA A 63 4.36 10.71 1.51
C ALA A 63 4.02 9.21 1.63
N VAL A 64 5.03 8.34 1.48
CA VAL A 64 4.96 6.91 1.80
C VAL A 64 4.43 6.69 3.22
N LYS A 65 5.05 7.28 4.25
CA LYS A 65 4.63 7.17 5.66
C LYS A 65 3.20 7.67 5.86
N LEU A 66 2.82 8.78 5.23
CA LEU A 66 1.44 9.31 5.33
C LEU A 66 0.42 8.33 4.74
N ALA A 67 0.66 7.88 3.50
CA ALA A 67 -0.19 6.92 2.80
C ALA A 67 -0.27 5.56 3.51
N VAL A 68 0.84 5.14 4.11
CA VAL A 68 0.97 3.92 4.91
C VAL A 68 0.24 4.10 6.25
N LYS A 69 0.32 5.26 6.92
CA LYS A 69 -0.36 5.53 8.19
C LYS A 69 -1.89 5.48 8.07
N SER A 70 -2.47 5.90 6.95
CA SER A 70 -3.92 5.86 6.73
C SER A 70 -4.44 4.50 6.25
N ALA A 71 -3.55 3.58 5.83
CA ALA A 71 -3.91 2.28 5.27
C ALA A 71 -3.72 1.11 6.25
N ASN A 72 -4.51 0.06 6.05
CA ASN A 72 -4.33 -1.24 6.71
C ASN A 72 -3.44 -2.18 5.88
N VAL A 73 -3.41 -1.96 4.56
CA VAL A 73 -2.78 -2.84 3.58
C VAL A 73 -1.98 -1.99 2.59
N ALA A 74 -0.77 -2.41 2.25
CA ALA A 74 0.03 -1.79 1.18
C ALA A 74 0.18 -2.78 0.02
N ILE A 75 -0.12 -2.33 -1.19
CA ILE A 75 -0.07 -3.15 -2.40
C ILE A 75 1.13 -2.73 -3.25
N ALA A 76 1.98 -3.70 -3.61
CA ALA A 76 3.16 -3.46 -4.44
C ALA A 76 3.30 -4.51 -5.54
N TYR A 77 3.91 -4.15 -6.66
CA TYR A 77 4.21 -5.11 -7.74
C TYR A 77 5.43 -5.97 -7.39
N THR A 78 6.41 -5.39 -6.69
CA THR A 78 7.66 -6.05 -6.32
C THR A 78 7.86 -6.13 -4.80
N LYS A 79 8.62 -7.14 -4.37
CA LYS A 79 9.05 -7.31 -2.98
C LYS A 79 10.40 -6.64 -2.74
N SER A 80 10.40 -5.32 -2.52
CA SER A 80 11.63 -4.58 -2.19
C SER A 80 12.11 -4.84 -0.75
N PRO A 81 13.39 -4.57 -0.40
CA PRO A 81 13.87 -4.67 0.98
C PRO A 81 13.05 -3.83 1.97
N ASN A 82 12.66 -2.60 1.58
CA ASN A 82 11.81 -1.73 2.41
C ASN A 82 10.41 -2.33 2.62
N PHE A 83 9.86 -3.01 1.62
CA PHE A 83 8.58 -3.72 1.75
C PHE A 83 8.69 -4.91 2.70
N LYS A 84 9.83 -5.61 2.72
CA LYS A 84 10.13 -6.65 3.72
C LYS A 84 10.24 -6.09 5.13
N LYS A 85 10.92 -4.95 5.30
CA LYS A 85 11.00 -4.24 6.61
C LYS A 85 9.62 -3.81 7.09
N MET A 86 8.79 -3.24 6.22
CA MET A 86 7.38 -2.93 6.51
C MET A 86 6.63 -4.17 7.00
N ALA A 87 6.85 -5.33 6.37
CA ALA A 87 6.24 -6.58 6.79
C ALA A 87 6.64 -7.00 8.21
N ALA A 88 7.88 -6.72 8.63
CA ALA A 88 8.42 -7.13 9.91
C ALA A 88 8.10 -6.15 11.06
N GLU A 89 8.04 -4.86 10.76
CA GLU A 89 8.09 -3.80 11.78
C GLU A 89 6.75 -3.06 11.93
N SER A 90 5.92 -3.01 10.88
CA SER A 90 4.68 -2.23 10.87
C SER A 90 3.43 -3.07 11.14
N LYS A 91 2.31 -2.39 11.45
CA LYS A 91 0.97 -3.00 11.54
C LYS A 91 0.31 -3.20 10.17
N ILE A 92 0.95 -2.74 9.10
CA ILE A 92 0.39 -2.74 7.76
C ILE A 92 0.66 -4.10 7.13
N GLN A 93 -0.34 -4.61 6.42
CA GLN A 93 -0.23 -5.86 5.68
C GLN A 93 0.31 -5.58 4.28
N PRO A 94 1.58 -5.92 3.98
CA PRO A 94 2.07 -5.90 2.61
C PRO A 94 1.44 -7.05 1.83
N ILE A 95 1.04 -6.77 0.59
CA ILE A 95 0.61 -7.77 -0.39
C ILE A 95 1.25 -7.44 -1.72
N VAL A 96 1.74 -8.48 -2.40
CA VAL A 96 2.25 -8.35 -3.76
C VAL A 96 1.16 -8.74 -4.74
N ILE A 97 0.83 -7.84 -5.68
CA ILE A 97 -0.14 -8.11 -6.74
C ILE A 97 0.53 -7.78 -8.07
N LYS A 98 0.63 -8.78 -8.97
CA LYS A 98 1.25 -8.57 -10.29
C LYS A 98 0.16 -8.47 -11.34
N ARG A 99 -0.25 -7.24 -11.65
CA ARG A 99 -1.26 -6.91 -12.66
C ARG A 99 -0.78 -5.74 -13.51
N GLU A 100 -1.43 -5.55 -14.64
CA GLU A 100 -0.99 -4.57 -15.62
C GLU A 100 -1.41 -3.15 -15.26
N ASN A 101 -2.59 -2.99 -14.67
CA ASN A 101 -3.19 -1.70 -14.36
C ASN A 101 -3.83 -1.69 -12.96
N GLU A 102 -4.15 -0.48 -12.50
CA GLU A 102 -4.75 -0.24 -11.19
C GLU A 102 -6.12 -0.92 -11.02
N SER A 103 -6.98 -0.93 -12.05
CA SER A 103 -8.31 -1.54 -11.98
C SER A 103 -8.22 -3.04 -11.69
N GLU A 104 -7.34 -3.76 -12.38
CA GLU A 104 -7.11 -5.18 -12.11
C GLU A 104 -6.60 -5.43 -10.69
N VAL A 105 -5.76 -4.53 -10.16
CA VAL A 105 -5.30 -4.63 -8.76
C VAL A 105 -6.46 -4.48 -7.80
N VAL A 106 -7.33 -3.48 -8.02
CA VAL A 106 -8.52 -3.25 -7.20
C VAL A 106 -9.47 -4.45 -7.25
N ASP A 107 -9.68 -5.04 -8.42
CA ASP A 107 -10.51 -6.23 -8.59
C ASP A 107 -9.95 -7.44 -7.84
N VAL A 108 -8.63 -7.66 -7.90
CA VAL A 108 -7.95 -8.73 -7.13
C VAL A 108 -8.13 -8.52 -5.64
N VAL A 109 -8.02 -7.28 -5.15
CA VAL A 109 -8.26 -6.97 -3.73
C VAL A 109 -9.71 -7.26 -3.35
N ALA A 110 -10.67 -6.87 -4.18
CA ALA A 110 -12.09 -7.13 -3.93
C ALA A 110 -12.41 -8.62 -3.90
N ALA A 111 -11.91 -9.39 -4.87
CA ALA A 111 -12.10 -10.84 -4.95
C ALA A 111 -11.50 -11.59 -3.75
N ASN A 112 -10.45 -11.05 -3.14
CA ASN A 112 -9.74 -11.67 -2.02
C ASN A 112 -10.00 -11.00 -0.65
N LEU A 113 -11.01 -10.12 -0.58
CA LEU A 113 -11.21 -9.21 0.54
C LEU A 113 -11.30 -9.91 1.90
N ARG A 114 -12.01 -11.04 1.99
CA ARG A 114 -12.14 -11.82 3.24
C ARG A 114 -10.79 -12.27 3.79
N MET A 115 -9.93 -12.80 2.91
CA MET A 115 -8.59 -13.23 3.27
C MET A 115 -7.72 -12.03 3.69
N ILE A 116 -7.79 -10.92 2.95
CA ILE A 116 -7.01 -9.72 3.26
C ILE A 116 -7.43 -9.13 4.62
N ILE A 117 -8.72 -9.08 4.92
CA ILE A 117 -9.26 -8.68 6.24
C ILE A 117 -8.66 -9.57 7.33
N ALA A 118 -8.65 -10.89 7.15
CA ALA A 118 -8.12 -11.82 8.14
C ALA A 118 -6.61 -11.60 8.38
N LEU A 119 -5.83 -11.39 7.32
CA LEU A 119 -4.40 -11.10 7.41
C LEU A 119 -4.13 -9.79 8.15
N SER A 120 -4.87 -8.73 7.81
CA SER A 120 -4.74 -7.44 8.47
C SER A 120 -5.19 -7.49 9.94
N ALA A 121 -6.24 -8.25 10.27
CA ALA A 121 -6.68 -8.46 11.64
C ALA A 121 -5.60 -9.16 12.50
N LYS A 122 -4.94 -10.20 11.96
CA LYS A 122 -3.79 -10.86 12.63
C LYS A 122 -2.66 -9.88 12.93
N ARG A 123 -2.33 -8.98 11.99
CA ARG A 123 -1.30 -7.95 12.23
C ARG A 123 -1.69 -6.96 13.31
N ASN A 124 -2.96 -6.56 13.36
CA ASN A 124 -3.47 -5.67 14.41
C ASN A 124 -3.42 -6.32 15.79
N SER A 125 -3.52 -7.66 15.89
CA SER A 125 -3.33 -8.40 17.14
C SER A 125 -1.86 -8.71 17.46
N GLY A 126 -0.90 -8.19 16.70
CA GLY A 126 0.53 -8.33 16.93
C GLY A 126 1.21 -9.49 16.17
N VAL A 127 0.46 -10.30 15.42
CA VAL A 127 1.01 -11.42 14.65
C VAL A 127 1.59 -10.90 13.32
N ARG A 128 2.91 -10.96 13.17
CA ARG A 128 3.62 -10.49 11.97
C ARG A 128 4.25 -11.65 11.21
N GLU A 129 3.49 -12.20 10.25
CA GLU A 129 4.00 -13.24 9.36
C GLU A 129 5.09 -12.66 8.45
N LYS A 130 6.25 -13.36 8.36
CA LYS A 130 7.37 -12.98 7.48
C LYS A 130 7.06 -13.23 6.00
N ALA A 131 6.15 -14.16 5.72
CA ALA A 131 5.67 -14.42 4.37
C ALA A 131 4.82 -13.25 3.89
N ILE A 132 5.13 -12.74 2.70
CA ILE A 132 4.32 -11.69 2.06
C ILE A 132 3.42 -12.38 1.04
N PRO A 133 2.08 -12.33 1.20
CA PRO A 133 1.13 -12.91 0.26
C PRO A 133 1.32 -12.36 -1.16
N LYS A 134 1.07 -13.24 -2.14
CA LYS A 134 1.09 -12.92 -3.57
C LYS A 134 -0.27 -13.28 -4.17
N LEU A 135 -0.91 -12.35 -4.87
CA LEU A 135 -2.23 -12.52 -5.52
C LEU A 135 -2.19 -12.14 -7.01
#